data_AF-A0A645CWV7-F1
#
_entry.id   AF-A0A645CWV7-F1
#
_cell.length_a   1.000
_cell.length_b   1.000
_cell.length_c   1.000
_cell.angle_alpha   90.00
_cell.angle_beta   90.00
_cell.angle_gamma   90.00
#
_symmetry.space_group_name_H-M   'P 1'
#
loop_
_entity.id
_entity.type
_entity.pdbx_description
1 polymer ?
#
loop_
_entity_poly.entity_id
_entity_poly.type
_entity_poly.pdbx_seq_one_letter_code
_entity_poly.pdbx_strand_id
1 'polypeptide(L)'
;MAPEHVFHALVEVFRRRKPRDGEDLTQKLRRRMEIAFDASGLTREAYLELVRGRDDATNALLDEALAEVAARNAKDEALLRAFELSGAASVDAFADMYGMQARHVHQQLDRAKRLRG
;
A
#
# COMPACT_ATOMS: atom_id res chain seq x y z
N MET A 1 15.66 -7.79 -9.84
CA MET A 1 16.30 -7.45 -8.54
C MET A 1 15.38 -7.98 -7.46
N ALA A 2 15.91 -8.70 -6.46
CA ALA A 2 15.06 -9.35 -5.47
C ALA A 2 14.48 -8.34 -4.45
N PRO A 3 13.27 -8.56 -3.90
CA PRO A 3 12.59 -7.61 -3.01
C PRO A 3 13.42 -7.19 -1.78
N GLU A 4 14.16 -8.12 -1.17
CA GLU A 4 15.05 -7.87 -0.03
C GLU A 4 16.18 -6.91 -0.39
N HIS A 5 16.75 -7.01 -1.59
CA HIS A 5 17.78 -6.08 -2.05
C HIS A 5 17.22 -4.67 -2.21
N VAL A 6 16.00 -4.53 -2.74
CA VAL A 6 15.32 -3.24 -2.90
C VAL A 6 15.04 -2.63 -1.53
N PHE A 7 14.51 -3.41 -0.60
CA PHE A 7 14.20 -2.96 0.75
C PHE A 7 15.45 -2.50 1.51
N HIS A 8 16.50 -3.32 1.55
CA HIS A 8 17.73 -2.95 2.26
C HIS A 8 18.44 -1.74 1.65
N ALA A 9 18.45 -1.63 0.31
CA ALA A 9 18.97 -0.45 -0.36
C ALA A 9 18.17 0.81 0.00
N LEU A 10 16.84 0.70 0.05
CA LEU A 10 15.97 1.80 0.45
C LEU A 10 16.28 2.28 1.88
N VAL A 11 16.31 1.35 2.84
CA VAL A 11 16.64 1.65 4.24
C VAL A 11 18.00 2.33 4.35
N GLU A 12 19.01 1.80 3.66
CA GLU A 12 20.37 2.35 3.69
C GLU A 12 20.47 3.76 3.09
N VAL A 13 19.74 4.02 2.00
CA VAL A 13 19.68 5.36 1.39
C VAL A 13 19.07 6.37 2.36
N PHE A 14 17.97 6.02 3.02
CA PHE A 14 17.31 6.92 3.98
C PHE A 14 18.12 7.09 5.26
N ARG A 15 18.84 6.05 5.71
CA ARG A 15 19.76 6.13 6.84
C ARG A 15 20.90 7.12 6.62
N ARG A 16 21.42 7.22 5.39
CA ARG A 16 22.52 8.13 5.03
C ARG A 16 22.06 9.55 4.69
N ARG A 17 20.76 9.75 4.50
CA ARG A 17 20.21 11.01 3.99
C ARG A 17 20.13 12.04 5.11
N LYS A 18 20.63 13.25 4.82
CA LYS A 18 20.35 14.43 5.68
C LYS A 18 18.96 14.99 5.33
N PRO A 19 18.09 15.22 6.32
CA PRO A 19 16.80 15.87 6.07
C PRO A 19 17.01 17.30 5.60
N ARG A 20 16.18 17.75 4.68
CA ARG A 20 16.01 19.18 4.36
C ARG A 20 15.04 19.82 5.36
N ASP A 21 15.04 21.15 5.46
CA ASP A 21 14.12 21.85 6.35
C ASP A 21 12.66 21.47 6.06
N GLY A 22 11.94 21.07 7.12
CA GLY A 22 10.55 20.59 7.05
C GLY A 22 10.36 19.20 6.43
N GLU A 23 11.43 18.46 6.11
CA GLU A 23 11.34 17.12 5.53
C GLU A 23 11.17 16.03 6.60
N ASP A 24 10.04 15.33 6.56
CA ASP A 24 9.84 14.09 7.31
C ASP A 24 10.39 12.88 6.51
N LEU A 25 11.62 12.46 6.85
CA LEU A 25 12.25 11.30 6.23
C LEU A 25 11.60 9.98 6.63
N THR A 26 11.01 9.90 7.82
CA THR A 26 10.34 8.71 8.33
C THR A 26 9.07 8.43 7.53
N GLN A 27 8.23 9.45 7.33
CA GLN A 27 7.04 9.35 6.49
C GLN A 27 7.40 8.97 5.05
N LYS A 28 8.46 9.57 4.49
CA LYS A 28 8.93 9.25 3.14
C LYS A 28 9.45 7.82 3.03
N LEU A 29 10.19 7.34 4.02
CA LEU A 29 10.68 5.97 4.05
C LEU A 29 9.52 4.98 4.09
N ARG A 30 8.55 5.18 5.00
CA ARG A 30 7.33 4.36 5.08
C ARG A 30 6.58 4.29 3.75
N ARG A 31 6.36 5.45 3.11
CA ARG A 31 5.71 5.49 1.78
C ARG A 31 6.49 4.70 0.72
N ARG A 32 7.82 4.72 0.77
CA ARG A 32 8.66 3.94 -0.15
C ARG A 32 8.62 2.44 0.18
N MET A 33 8.49 2.06 1.44
CA MET A 33 8.30 0.67 1.86
C MET A 33 6.96 0.13 1.34
N GLU A 34 5.87 0.90 1.44
CA GLU A 34 4.56 0.53 0.85
C GLU A 34 4.68 0.23 -0.65
N ILE A 35 5.37 1.11 -1.39
CA ILE A 35 5.56 0.94 -2.85
C ILE A 35 6.42 -0.28 -3.16
N ALA A 36 7.50 -0.51 -2.39
CA ALA A 36 8.37 -1.68 -2.58
C ALA A 36 7.61 -2.99 -2.30
N PHE A 37 6.77 -3.00 -1.26
CA PHE A 37 5.89 -4.12 -0.96
C PHE A 37 4.88 -4.38 -2.09
N ASP A 38 4.12 -3.36 -2.50
CA ASP A 38 3.14 -3.46 -3.61
C ASP A 38 3.81 -3.99 -4.90
N ALA A 39 5.02 -3.52 -5.21
CA ALA A 39 5.76 -3.93 -6.40
C ALA A 39 6.35 -5.34 -6.33
N SER A 40 6.52 -5.90 -5.12
CA SER A 40 7.04 -7.25 -4.94
C SER A 40 6.04 -8.33 -5.37
N GLY A 41 4.74 -8.03 -5.32
CA GLY A 41 3.67 -9.00 -5.57
C GLY A 41 3.59 -10.13 -4.54
N LEU A 42 4.33 -10.04 -3.43
CA LEU A 42 4.35 -11.05 -2.39
C LEU A 42 3.22 -10.85 -1.38
N THR A 43 2.86 -11.92 -0.68
CA THR A 43 2.03 -11.80 0.52
C THR A 43 2.80 -11.07 1.62
N ARG A 44 2.08 -10.54 2.61
CA ARG A 44 2.67 -9.85 3.75
C ARG A 44 3.68 -10.75 4.47
N GLU A 45 3.32 -12.00 4.71
CA GLU A 45 4.11 -12.97 5.44
C GLU A 45 5.40 -13.31 4.67
N ALA A 46 5.28 -13.63 3.39
CA ALA A 46 6.43 -13.95 2.54
C ALA A 46 7.38 -12.74 2.39
N TYR A 47 6.84 -11.52 2.29
CA TYR A 47 7.68 -10.33 2.25
C TYR A 47 8.42 -10.10 3.57
N LEU A 48 7.74 -10.25 4.72
CA LEU A 48 8.34 -10.10 6.04
C LEU A 48 9.47 -11.11 6.28
N GLU A 49 9.29 -12.37 5.87
CA GLU A 49 10.33 -13.40 5.98
C GLU A 49 11.63 -13.02 5.25
N LEU A 50 11.52 -12.31 4.11
CA LEU A 50 12.67 -11.91 3.31
C LEU A 50 13.39 -10.67 3.86
N VAL A 51 12.66 -9.70 4.39
CA VAL A 51 13.21 -8.35 4.64
C VAL A 51 13.47 -8.04 6.12
N ARG A 52 12.83 -8.77 7.04
CA ARG A 52 12.92 -8.49 8.48
C ARG A 52 14.31 -8.81 8.98
N GLY A 53 14.85 -7.93 9.82
CA GLY A 53 16.23 -8.02 10.30
C GLY A 53 16.37 -7.71 11.78
N ARG A 54 17.60 -7.41 12.20
CA ARG A 54 17.97 -7.12 13.60
C ARG A 54 17.64 -5.69 14.08
N ASP A 55 17.27 -4.79 13.18
CA ASP A 55 17.00 -3.39 13.51
C ASP A 55 15.51 -3.20 13.82
N ASP A 56 15.20 -3.13 15.11
CA ASP A 56 13.83 -3.01 15.60
C ASP A 56 13.15 -1.71 15.17
N ALA A 57 13.90 -0.61 15.01
CA ALA A 57 13.33 0.66 14.55
C ALA A 57 12.89 0.56 13.08
N THR A 58 13.73 -0.06 12.25
CA THR A 58 13.37 -0.33 10.84
C THR A 58 12.20 -1.31 10.75
N ASN A 59 12.18 -2.35 11.57
CA ASN A 59 11.08 -3.32 11.61
C ASN A 59 9.75 -2.67 12.01
N ALA A 60 9.76 -1.76 12.99
CA ALA A 60 8.55 -1.02 13.39
C ALA A 60 8.00 -0.14 12.26
N LEU A 61 8.88 0.57 11.53
CA LEU A 61 8.46 1.36 10.37
C LEU A 61 7.89 0.50 9.24
N LEU A 62 8.45 -0.69 9.03
CA LEU A 62 7.91 -1.66 8.08
C LEU A 62 6.52 -2.15 8.53
N ASP A 63 6.36 -2.49 9.82
CA ASP A 63 5.06 -2.94 10.35
C ASP A 63 3.98 -1.86 10.20
N GLU A 64 4.32 -0.59 10.45
CA GLU A 64 3.43 0.56 10.17
C GLU A 64 3.10 0.68 8.68
N ALA A 65 4.10 0.56 7.79
CA ALA A 65 3.89 0.62 6.35
C ALA A 65 2.90 -0.46 5.88
N LEU A 66 3.08 -1.70 6.35
CA LEU A 66 2.23 -2.82 5.96
C LEU A 66 0.83 -2.74 6.60
N ALA A 67 0.70 -2.13 7.78
CA ALA A 67 -0.61 -1.83 8.37
C ALA A 67 -1.40 -0.82 7.51
N GLU A 68 -0.75 0.22 6.99
CA GLU A 68 -1.38 1.19 6.08
C GLU A 68 -1.81 0.56 4.75
N VAL A 69 -0.96 -0.31 4.18
CA VAL A 69 -1.34 -1.08 2.98
C VAL A 69 -2.56 -1.95 3.27
N ALA A 70 -2.58 -2.66 4.40
CA ALA A 70 -3.70 -3.50 4.79
C ALA A 70 -4.99 -2.69 4.97
N ALA A 71 -4.93 -1.54 5.65
CA ALA A 71 -6.09 -0.66 5.84
C ALA A 71 -6.65 -0.14 4.52
N ARG A 72 -5.77 0.27 3.59
CA ARG A 72 -6.15 0.68 2.24
C ARG A 72 -6.81 -0.46 1.46
N ASN A 73 -6.22 -1.65 1.50
CA ASN A 73 -6.76 -2.82 0.81
C ASN A 73 -8.13 -3.21 1.36
N ALA A 74 -8.32 -3.17 2.69
CA ALA A 74 -9.62 -3.42 3.33
C ALA A 74 -10.68 -2.38 2.91
N LYS A 75 -10.30 -1.11 2.76
CA LYS A 75 -11.20 -0.07 2.26
C LYS A 75 -11.61 -0.32 0.81
N ASP A 76 -10.65 -0.69 -0.05
CA ASP A 76 -10.90 -1.00 -1.45
C ASP A 76 -11.82 -2.24 -1.58
N GLU A 77 -11.60 -3.26 -0.73
CA GLU A 77 -12.47 -4.45 -0.66
C GLU A 77 -13.89 -4.11 -0.19
N ALA A 78 -14.03 -3.28 0.84
CA ALA A 78 -15.34 -2.83 1.33
C ALA A 78 -16.10 -2.07 0.24
N LEU A 79 -15.41 -1.23 -0.55
CA LEU A 79 -16.00 -0.54 -1.68
C LEU A 79 -16.45 -1.51 -2.79
N LEU A 80 -15.64 -2.53 -3.08
CA LEU A 80 -15.99 -3.57 -4.05
C LEU A 80 -17.25 -4.33 -3.61
N ARG A 81 -17.34 -4.75 -2.35
CA ARG A 81 -18.53 -5.40 -1.82
C ARG A 81 -19.76 -4.49 -1.87
N ALA A 82 -19.60 -3.21 -1.54
CA ALA A 82 -20.69 -2.23 -1.64
C ALA A 82 -21.17 -2.07 -3.09
N PHE A 83 -20.25 -2.02 -4.06
CA PHE A 83 -20.60 -1.97 -5.48
C PHE A 83 -21.35 -3.23 -5.92
N GLU A 84 -20.83 -4.43 -5.59
CA GLU A 84 -21.46 -5.71 -5.93
C GLU A 84 -22.88 -5.85 -5.33
N LEU A 85 -23.11 -5.33 -4.12
CA LEU A 85 -24.42 -5.36 -3.45
C LEU A 85 -25.38 -4.26 -3.90
N SER A 86 -24.86 -3.15 -4.44
CA SER A 86 -25.69 -2.00 -4.85
C SER A 86 -26.63 -2.30 -6.01
N GLY A 87 -26.33 -3.33 -6.83
CA GLY A 87 -27.06 -3.63 -8.05
C GLY A 87 -26.92 -2.55 -9.14
N ALA A 88 -25.97 -1.61 -9.00
CA ALA A 88 -25.75 -0.56 -9.97
C ALA A 88 -25.33 -1.14 -11.34
N ALA A 89 -25.90 -0.59 -12.42
CA ALA A 89 -25.65 -1.05 -13.78
C ALA A 89 -24.20 -0.77 -14.26
N SER A 90 -23.51 0.19 -13.65
CA SER A 90 -22.12 0.54 -13.94
C SER A 90 -21.43 1.17 -12.73
N VAL A 91 -20.10 1.22 -12.79
CA VAL A 91 -19.28 1.89 -11.76
C VAL A 91 -19.57 3.39 -11.72
N ASP A 92 -19.79 4.03 -12.88
CA ASP A 92 -20.14 5.45 -12.98
C ASP A 92 -21.49 5.72 -12.32
N ALA A 93 -22.52 4.89 -12.56
CA ALA A 93 -23.81 5.02 -11.90
C ALA A 93 -23.72 4.83 -10.37
N PHE A 94 -22.88 3.90 -9.92
CA PHE A 94 -22.60 3.72 -8.50
C PHE A 94 -21.88 4.94 -7.90
N ALA A 95 -20.89 5.48 -8.60
CA ALA A 95 -20.16 6.67 -8.15
C ALA A 95 -21.10 7.88 -8.05
N ASP A 96 -21.95 8.09 -9.05
CA ASP A 96 -22.96 9.15 -9.05
C ASP A 96 -23.94 9.02 -7.88
N MET A 97 -24.43 7.80 -7.60
CA MET A 97 -25.36 7.53 -6.50
C MET A 97 -24.80 7.92 -5.12
N TYR A 98 -23.49 7.79 -4.92
CA TYR A 98 -22.81 8.14 -3.67
C TYR A 98 -22.04 9.47 -3.72
N GLY A 99 -22.17 10.26 -4.80
CA GLY A 99 -21.45 11.52 -4.98
C GLY A 99 -19.92 11.36 -5.03
N MET A 100 -19.44 10.19 -5.44
CA MET A 100 -18.02 9.87 -5.55
C MET A 100 -17.47 10.21 -6.94
N GLN A 101 -16.17 10.47 -7.03
CA GLN A 101 -15.52 10.66 -8.33
C GLN A 101 -15.31 9.33 -9.03
N ALA A 102 -15.98 9.11 -10.17
CA ALA A 102 -15.96 7.84 -10.92
C ALA A 102 -14.54 7.30 -11.17
N ARG A 103 -13.60 8.15 -11.60
CA ARG A 103 -12.20 7.76 -11.82
C ARG A 103 -11.55 7.11 -10.58
N HIS A 104 -11.81 7.65 -9.39
CA HIS A 104 -11.26 7.13 -8.15
C HIS A 104 -11.90 5.78 -7.81
N VAL A 105 -13.23 5.66 -7.96
CA VAL A 105 -13.94 4.40 -7.72
C VAL A 105 -13.43 3.31 -8.66
N HIS A 106 -13.28 3.58 -9.95
CA HIS A 106 -12.70 2.65 -10.93
C HIS A 106 -11.32 2.13 -10.48
N GLN A 107 -10.42 3.03 -10.06
CA GLN A 107 -9.08 2.64 -9.58
C GLN A 107 -9.11 1.77 -8.33
N GLN A 108 -9.97 2.10 -7.36
CA GLN A 108 -10.11 1.31 -6.13
C GLN A 108 -10.70 -0.07 -6.41
N LEU A 109 -11.72 -0.16 -7.26
CA LEU A 109 -12.33 -1.43 -7.65
C LEU A 109 -11.36 -2.32 -8.43
N ASP A 110 -10.59 -1.75 -9.37
CA ASP A 110 -9.57 -2.50 -10.11
C ASP A 110 -8.49 -3.05 -9.19
N ARG A 111 -8.04 -2.26 -8.21
CA ARG A 111 -7.08 -2.74 -7.20
C ARG A 111 -7.68 -3.85 -6.34
N ALA A 112 -8.90 -3.68 -5.83
CA ALA A 112 -9.58 -4.69 -5.02
C ALA A 112 -9.72 -6.03 -5.77
N LYS A 113 -10.09 -6.00 -7.05
CA LYS A 113 -10.22 -7.19 -7.89
C LYS A 113 -8.89 -7.92 -8.08
N ARG A 114 -7.78 -7.19 -8.27
CA ARG A 114 -6.44 -7.78 -8.39
C ARG A 114 -5.93 -8.42 -7.10
N LEU A 115 -6.41 -7.95 -5.94
CA LEU A 115 -6.03 -8.52 -4.65
C LEU A 115 -6.86 -9.75 -4.28
N ARG A 116 -8.05 -9.93 -4.88
CA ARG A 116 -8.94 -11.08 -4.65
C ARG A 116 -8.64 -12.29 -5.55
N GLY A 117 -8.07 -12.06 -6.73
CA GLY A 117 -7.74 -13.08 -7.73
C GLY A 117 -6.31 -13.56 -7.62
#